data_AF-A0A060XQ49-F1
#
_entry.id   AF-A0A060XQ49-F1
#
_cell.length_a   1.000
_cell.length_b   1.000
_cell.length_c   1.000
_cell.angle_alpha   90.00
_cell.angle_beta   90.00
_cell.angle_gamma   90.00
#
_symmetry.space_group_name_H-M   'P 1'
#
loop_
_entity.id
_entity.type
_entity.pdbx_description
1 polymer ?
#
loop_
_entity_poly.entity_id
_entity_poly.type
_entity_poly.pdbx_seq_one_letter_code
_entity_poly.pdbx_strand_id
1 'polypeptide(L)'
;MDTLDVWMEPIDLSTPVDIRVPFTSLQTVKAFLETEDIPYSVMIKDLQPRTTDDYNYTNYHNGDEIYSFQDMLVAENPKLVSKIVIGQSYEGRPLNVLKFSTGGTNRRGIWINTGIHSREWITQASGTWFAKKIVTDYGHDAPLTAILDNMDIFLEIVTNPDGYNYSHKTNRMWRKTRKPNPGSSCDGTDLNRNWDAGFGTAGSSGNPCDQTYRGPKAHSESEVKSIMDFVKSHGNLKAFIDIHSYSQRLMYPYGYTATTCNDQRELHDLARKAITGLASLYGTSFRYGSVMTTIYRASGISIDWSYNQGIKYSYTFELRDTGRYGFILPANQIIPTAKEAWLALMAIMEHTKDNTN
;
A
#
# COMPACT_ATOMS: atom_id res chain seq x y z
N MET A 1 19.14 -25.73 -5.37
CA MET A 1 18.79 -26.75 -4.38
C MET A 1 17.96 -26.04 -3.33
N ASP A 2 16.67 -26.32 -3.27
CA ASP A 2 15.79 -25.68 -2.28
C ASP A 2 16.14 -26.25 -0.91
N THR A 3 16.63 -25.39 -0.02
CA THR A 3 17.10 -25.78 1.31
C THR A 3 15.90 -26.08 2.22
N LEU A 4 15.99 -27.17 2.98
CA LEU A 4 15.07 -27.41 4.09
C LEU A 4 15.24 -26.30 5.13
N ASP A 5 14.12 -25.87 5.70
CA ASP A 5 14.08 -24.78 6.66
C ASP A 5 13.68 -25.34 8.02
N VAL A 6 14.65 -25.42 8.94
CA VAL A 6 14.48 -26.05 10.25
C VAL A 6 13.92 -25.03 11.22
N TRP A 7 12.70 -25.27 11.69
CA TRP A 7 11.97 -24.41 12.61
C TRP A 7 12.22 -24.75 14.07
N MET A 8 12.53 -26.02 14.36
CA MET A 8 12.98 -26.48 15.68
C MET A 8 14.16 -27.43 15.47
N GLU A 9 15.34 -27.05 15.96
CA GLU A 9 16.55 -27.86 15.83
C GLU A 9 16.48 -29.14 16.68
N PRO A 10 17.16 -30.23 16.26
CA PRO A 10 17.30 -31.43 17.07
C PRO A 10 18.17 -31.14 18.31
N ILE A 11 17.54 -31.15 19.50
CA ILE A 11 18.22 -30.90 20.79
C ILE A 11 18.62 -32.23 21.45
N ASP A 12 17.75 -33.24 21.40
CA ASP A 12 17.97 -34.58 21.92
C ASP A 12 17.09 -35.62 21.20
N LEU A 13 17.22 -36.89 21.57
CA LEU A 13 16.46 -38.00 20.95
C LEU A 13 14.96 -38.00 21.27
N SER A 14 14.51 -37.18 22.22
CA SER A 14 13.11 -37.12 22.68
C SER A 14 12.35 -35.89 22.17
N THR A 15 13.06 -34.92 21.59
CA THR A 15 12.50 -33.64 21.15
C THR A 15 12.16 -33.68 19.65
N PRO A 16 10.92 -33.37 19.25
CA PRO A 16 10.54 -33.27 17.84
C PRO A 16 11.39 -32.24 17.07
N VAL A 17 11.62 -32.52 15.79
CA VAL A 17 12.24 -31.58 14.85
C VAL A 17 11.16 -31.07 13.91
N ASP A 18 10.97 -29.76 13.88
CA ASP A 18 10.02 -29.12 12.98
C ASP A 18 10.78 -28.63 11.74
N ILE A 19 10.39 -29.12 10.56
CA ILE A 19 10.98 -28.69 9.29
C ILE A 19 9.89 -28.19 8.35
N ARG A 20 10.10 -27.02 7.75
CA ARG A 20 9.39 -26.60 6.55
C ARG A 20 10.06 -27.23 5.34
N VAL A 21 9.26 -27.95 4.56
CA VAL A 21 9.70 -28.61 3.34
C VAL A 21 9.12 -27.87 2.13
N PRO A 22 9.94 -27.33 1.22
CA PRO A 22 9.47 -26.79 -0.06
C PRO A 22 8.66 -27.84 -0.84
N PHE A 23 7.61 -27.41 -1.54
CA PHE A 23 6.74 -28.33 -2.29
C PHE A 23 7.52 -29.23 -3.28
N THR A 24 8.51 -28.67 -3.95
CA THR A 24 9.43 -29.35 -4.87
C THR A 24 10.22 -30.49 -4.21
N SER A 25 10.50 -30.37 -2.92
CA SER A 25 11.26 -31.34 -2.13
C SER A 25 10.38 -32.28 -1.30
N LEU A 26 9.06 -32.05 -1.25
CA LEU A 26 8.15 -32.73 -0.33
C LEU A 26 8.15 -34.26 -0.52
N GLN A 27 8.07 -34.74 -1.75
CA GLN A 27 8.06 -36.18 -2.03
C GLN A 27 9.41 -36.82 -1.68
N THR A 28 10.51 -36.15 -2.02
CA THR A 28 11.87 -36.62 -1.72
C THR A 28 12.10 -36.73 -0.22
N VAL A 29 11.69 -35.73 0.57
CA VAL A 29 11.84 -35.76 2.03
C VAL A 29 10.96 -36.83 2.67
N LYS A 30 9.71 -36.98 2.23
CA LYS A 30 8.83 -38.04 2.74
C LYS A 30 9.40 -39.43 2.47
N ALA A 31 9.87 -39.67 1.24
CA ALA A 31 10.48 -40.94 0.89
C ALA A 31 11.74 -41.23 1.73
N PHE A 32 12.55 -40.20 2.02
CA PHE A 32 13.71 -40.34 2.91
C PHE A 32 13.30 -40.73 4.33
N LEU A 33 12.35 -40.01 4.93
CA LEU A 33 11.86 -40.29 6.29
C LEU A 33 11.24 -41.70 6.39
N GLU A 34 10.52 -42.14 5.36
CA GLU A 34 9.93 -43.48 5.27
C GLU A 34 10.99 -44.58 5.10
N THR A 35 12.05 -44.32 4.32
CA THR A 35 13.15 -45.28 4.09
C THR A 35 13.99 -45.49 5.35
N GLU A 36 14.21 -44.43 6.11
CA GLU A 36 15.01 -44.46 7.36
C GLU A 36 14.17 -44.79 8.60
N ASP A 37 12.89 -45.15 8.44
CA ASP A 37 11.94 -45.46 9.51
C ASP A 37 11.84 -44.34 10.58
N ILE A 38 11.94 -43.08 10.13
CA ILE A 38 11.81 -41.89 10.98
C ILE A 38 10.32 -41.51 11.05
N PRO A 39 9.66 -41.66 12.22
CA PRO A 39 8.26 -41.31 12.35
C PRO A 39 8.07 -39.80 12.18
N TYR A 40 7.10 -39.41 11.36
CA TYR A 40 6.78 -38.02 11.13
C TYR A 40 5.27 -37.79 11.10
N SER A 41 4.87 -36.54 11.35
CA SER A 41 3.49 -36.09 11.14
C SER A 41 3.51 -34.76 10.40
N VAL A 42 2.54 -34.55 9.51
CA VAL A 42 2.42 -33.27 8.79
C VAL A 42 1.65 -32.30 9.69
N MET A 43 2.38 -31.39 10.34
CA MET A 43 1.78 -30.37 11.21
C MET A 43 1.01 -29.31 10.41
N ILE A 44 1.58 -28.86 9.28
CA ILE A 44 0.96 -27.90 8.37
C ILE A 44 0.98 -28.49 6.97
N LYS A 45 -0.20 -28.81 6.42
CA LYS A 45 -0.32 -29.44 5.09
C LYS A 45 -0.04 -28.48 3.94
N ASP A 46 -0.33 -27.21 4.14
CA ASP A 46 -0.21 -26.17 3.12
C ASP A 46 0.15 -24.86 3.83
N LEU A 47 1.31 -24.30 3.49
CA LEU A 47 1.78 -23.05 4.08
C LEU A 47 1.21 -21.83 3.36
N GLN A 48 0.60 -22.02 2.19
CA GLN A 48 -0.10 -20.93 1.53
C GLN A 48 -1.53 -20.83 2.06
N PRO A 49 -2.01 -19.61 2.34
CA PRO A 49 -3.40 -19.40 2.70
C PRO A 49 -4.30 -19.86 1.55
N ARG A 50 -5.39 -20.56 1.88
CA ARG A 50 -6.38 -21.03 0.90
C ARG A 50 -7.52 -20.05 0.71
N THR A 51 -7.76 -19.24 1.74
CA THR A 51 -8.79 -18.20 1.76
C THR A 51 -8.20 -16.92 2.35
N THR A 52 -8.91 -15.81 2.17
CA THR A 52 -8.54 -14.55 2.82
C THR A 52 -8.76 -14.57 4.34
N ASP A 53 -9.50 -15.54 4.88
CA ASP A 53 -9.64 -15.75 6.33
C ASP A 53 -8.41 -16.44 6.94
N ASP A 54 -7.71 -17.27 6.16
CA ASP A 54 -6.45 -17.92 6.57
C ASP A 54 -5.22 -17.00 6.40
N TYR A 55 -5.38 -15.85 5.75
CA TYR A 55 -4.29 -14.91 5.49
C TYR A 55 -3.78 -14.26 6.78
N ASN A 56 -2.46 -14.24 6.98
CA ASN A 56 -1.87 -13.72 8.21
C ASN A 56 -1.69 -12.19 8.18
N TYR A 57 -2.73 -11.43 8.54
CA TYR A 57 -2.68 -9.97 8.64
C TYR A 57 -1.76 -9.41 9.75
N THR A 58 -1.10 -10.27 10.53
CA THR A 58 -0.09 -9.87 11.54
C THR A 58 1.35 -10.01 11.05
N ASN A 59 1.56 -10.30 9.76
CA ASN A 59 2.89 -10.42 9.18
C ASN A 59 3.09 -9.54 7.93
N TYR A 60 4.35 -9.26 7.59
CA TYR A 60 4.71 -8.64 6.32
C TYR A 60 4.86 -9.71 5.23
N HIS A 61 4.11 -9.53 4.14
CA HIS A 61 4.07 -10.47 3.02
C HIS A 61 4.90 -9.97 1.84
N ASN A 62 5.42 -10.89 1.04
CA ASN A 62 6.08 -10.52 -0.21
C ASN A 62 5.05 -10.18 -1.31
N GLY A 63 5.53 -9.65 -2.44
CA GLY A 63 4.65 -9.20 -3.52
C GLY A 63 3.78 -10.32 -4.12
N ASP A 64 4.32 -11.53 -4.23
CA ASP A 64 3.60 -12.67 -4.81
C ASP A 64 2.48 -13.13 -3.87
N GLU A 65 2.73 -13.15 -2.57
CA GLU A 65 1.71 -13.44 -1.54
C GLU A 65 0.56 -12.41 -1.55
N ILE A 66 0.87 -11.13 -1.74
CA ILE A 66 -0.14 -10.07 -1.84
C ILE A 66 -0.96 -10.23 -3.13
N TYR A 67 -0.33 -10.59 -4.26
CA TYR A 67 -1.07 -10.86 -5.51
C TYR A 67 -1.99 -12.08 -5.38
N SER A 68 -1.53 -13.15 -4.75
CA SER A 68 -2.37 -14.31 -4.43
C SER A 68 -3.54 -13.94 -3.51
N PHE A 69 -3.30 -13.07 -2.51
CA PHE A 69 -4.38 -12.52 -1.68
C PHE A 69 -5.42 -11.75 -2.49
N GLN A 70 -5.00 -10.91 -3.44
CA GLN A 70 -5.93 -10.19 -4.32
C GLN A 70 -6.80 -11.15 -5.14
N ASP A 71 -6.22 -12.24 -5.65
CA ASP A 71 -6.95 -13.27 -6.39
C ASP A 71 -7.96 -14.02 -5.54
N MET A 72 -7.57 -14.42 -4.31
CA MET A 72 -8.49 -15.03 -3.35
C MET A 72 -9.65 -14.09 -3.01
N LEU A 73 -9.37 -12.82 -2.72
CA LEU A 73 -10.39 -11.84 -2.35
C LEU A 73 -11.43 -11.64 -3.46
N VAL A 74 -10.99 -11.59 -4.72
CA VAL A 74 -11.89 -11.50 -5.88
C VAL A 74 -12.72 -12.78 -6.04
N ALA A 75 -12.08 -13.95 -5.94
CA ALA A 75 -12.77 -15.23 -6.08
C ALA A 75 -13.85 -15.43 -5.01
N GLU A 76 -13.60 -14.98 -3.79
CA GLU A 76 -14.53 -15.05 -2.66
C GLU A 76 -15.66 -14.01 -2.76
N ASN A 77 -15.43 -12.86 -3.42
CA ASN A 77 -16.36 -11.72 -3.44
C ASN A 77 -16.68 -11.21 -4.87
N PRO A 78 -17.06 -12.08 -5.83
CA PRO A 78 -17.10 -11.73 -7.26
C PRO A 78 -18.18 -10.70 -7.64
N LYS A 79 -19.14 -10.45 -6.75
CA LYS A 79 -20.20 -9.43 -6.96
C LYS A 79 -19.80 -8.03 -6.49
N LEU A 80 -18.76 -7.93 -5.68
CA LEU A 80 -18.33 -6.67 -5.05
C LEU A 80 -16.92 -6.28 -5.49
N VAL A 81 -16.01 -7.25 -5.65
CA VAL A 81 -14.59 -7.01 -5.89
C VAL A 81 -14.19 -7.52 -7.28
N SER A 82 -13.44 -6.69 -8.00
CA SER A 82 -12.77 -7.08 -9.25
C SER A 82 -11.32 -6.58 -9.24
N LYS A 83 -10.44 -7.26 -10.00
CA LYS A 83 -9.05 -6.87 -10.17
C LYS A 83 -8.85 -6.25 -11.55
N ILE A 84 -8.28 -5.04 -11.59
CA ILE A 84 -7.98 -4.28 -12.80
C ILE A 84 -6.46 -4.19 -12.92
N VAL A 85 -5.91 -4.48 -14.09
CA VAL A 85 -4.49 -4.22 -14.39
C VAL A 85 -4.39 -2.88 -15.12
N ILE A 86 -3.83 -1.87 -14.47
CA ILE A 86 -3.75 -0.50 -15.03
C ILE A 86 -2.48 -0.27 -15.87
N GLY A 87 -1.54 -1.20 -15.81
CA GLY A 87 -0.27 -1.13 -16.53
C GLY A 87 0.72 -2.17 -16.03
N GLN A 88 2.00 -1.94 -16.32
CA GLN A 88 3.11 -2.78 -15.86
C GLN A 88 4.25 -1.90 -15.32
N SER A 89 4.93 -2.40 -14.30
CA SER A 89 6.18 -1.80 -13.81
C SER A 89 7.31 -1.92 -14.83
N TYR A 90 8.47 -1.31 -14.53
CA TYR A 90 9.63 -1.40 -15.41
C TYR A 90 10.09 -2.85 -15.67
N GLU A 91 10.10 -3.70 -14.63
CA GLU A 91 10.48 -5.11 -14.72
C GLU A 91 9.31 -6.02 -15.17
N GLY A 92 8.19 -5.45 -15.62
CA GLY A 92 7.07 -6.18 -16.23
C GLY A 92 6.06 -6.80 -15.26
N ARG A 93 6.04 -6.38 -13.99
CA ARG A 93 5.03 -6.85 -13.02
C ARG A 93 3.71 -6.09 -13.22
N PRO A 94 2.55 -6.76 -13.13
CA PRO A 94 1.26 -6.12 -13.32
C PRO A 94 0.96 -5.12 -12.20
N LEU A 95 0.46 -3.94 -12.56
CA LEU A 95 -0.02 -2.94 -11.61
C LEU A 95 -1.50 -3.22 -11.31
N ASN A 96 -1.73 -4.01 -10.25
CA ASN A 96 -3.05 -4.50 -9.86
C ASN A 96 -3.79 -3.51 -8.95
N VAL A 97 -5.00 -3.14 -9.35
CA VAL A 97 -5.94 -2.34 -8.57
C VAL A 97 -7.17 -3.19 -8.24
N LEU A 98 -7.54 -3.24 -6.97
CA LEU A 98 -8.82 -3.80 -6.56
C LEU A 98 -9.90 -2.73 -6.69
N LYS A 99 -10.96 -3.03 -7.45
CA LYS A 99 -12.17 -2.21 -7.52
C LYS A 99 -13.26 -2.84 -6.66
N PHE A 100 -13.76 -2.08 -5.69
CA PHE A 100 -14.93 -2.40 -4.88
C PHE A 100 -16.12 -1.58 -5.40
N SER A 101 -17.16 -2.26 -5.87
CA SER A 101 -18.29 -1.61 -6.52
C SER A 101 -19.55 -2.46 -6.43
N THR A 102 -20.69 -1.80 -6.25
CA THR A 102 -22.02 -2.44 -6.23
C THR A 102 -22.72 -2.37 -7.60
N GLY A 103 -21.97 -2.05 -8.67
CA GLY A 103 -22.46 -1.93 -10.04
C GLY A 103 -22.51 -0.48 -10.51
N GLY A 104 -23.33 -0.17 -11.52
CA GLY A 104 -23.42 1.16 -12.14
C GLY A 104 -22.29 1.47 -13.14
N THR A 105 -22.40 2.60 -13.83
CA THR A 105 -21.43 3.05 -14.85
C THR A 105 -20.87 4.41 -14.47
N ASN A 106 -19.54 4.58 -14.57
CA ASN A 106 -18.83 5.84 -14.29
C ASN A 106 -19.23 6.51 -12.96
N ARG A 107 -19.37 5.70 -11.91
CA ARG A 107 -19.70 6.19 -10.57
C ARG A 107 -18.58 7.06 -10.03
N ARG A 108 -18.94 7.92 -9.07
CA ARG A 108 -17.96 8.68 -8.29
C ARG A 108 -16.99 7.69 -7.63
N GLY A 109 -15.69 7.93 -7.74
CA GLY A 109 -14.67 7.01 -7.24
C GLY A 109 -13.80 7.60 -6.15
N ILE A 110 -13.27 6.74 -5.29
CA ILE A 110 -12.24 7.04 -4.29
C ILE A 110 -11.01 6.22 -4.66
N TRP A 111 -9.88 6.89 -4.89
CA TRP A 111 -8.60 6.24 -5.11
C TRP A 111 -7.80 6.18 -3.82
N ILE A 112 -7.28 5.00 -3.49
CA ILE A 112 -6.37 4.75 -2.37
C ILE A 112 -5.19 3.94 -2.91
N ASN A 113 -3.97 4.38 -2.63
CA ASN A 113 -2.79 3.59 -2.95
C ASN A 113 -1.83 3.49 -1.75
N THR A 114 -1.10 2.39 -1.70
CA THR A 114 -0.09 2.10 -0.69
C THR A 114 1.21 1.66 -1.35
N GLY A 115 2.33 1.83 -0.66
CA GLY A 115 3.58 1.21 -1.09
C GLY A 115 4.22 1.81 -2.33
N ILE A 116 3.93 3.07 -2.64
CA ILE A 116 4.64 3.82 -3.71
C ILE A 116 6.14 3.95 -3.38
N HIS A 117 6.51 3.99 -2.09
CA HIS A 117 7.88 3.71 -1.65
C HIS A 117 7.98 2.30 -1.09
N SER A 118 8.93 1.54 -1.62
CA SER A 118 8.99 0.09 -1.39
C SER A 118 9.32 -0.32 0.04
N ARG A 119 10.14 0.44 0.78
CA ARG A 119 10.54 0.10 2.16
C ARG A 119 9.45 0.34 3.21
N GLU A 120 8.36 1.01 2.86
CA GLU A 120 7.30 1.45 3.77
C GLU A 120 6.28 0.31 4.02
N TRP A 121 6.78 -0.87 4.43
CA TRP A 121 6.03 -2.14 4.44
C TRP A 121 4.69 -2.12 5.20
N ILE A 122 4.56 -1.26 6.21
CA ILE A 122 3.32 -1.07 6.96
C ILE A 122 2.16 -0.60 6.07
N THR A 123 2.46 0.09 4.96
CA THR A 123 1.46 0.61 4.04
C THR A 123 0.82 -0.52 3.24
N GLN A 124 1.59 -1.42 2.63
CA GLN A 124 1.06 -2.58 1.89
C GLN A 124 0.33 -3.56 2.81
N ALA A 125 0.86 -3.78 4.02
CA ALA A 125 0.21 -4.61 5.03
C ALA A 125 -1.14 -4.03 5.46
N SER A 126 -1.20 -2.71 5.67
CA SER A 126 -2.47 -2.01 5.97
C SER A 126 -3.42 -2.04 4.77
N GLY A 127 -2.92 -1.87 3.54
CA GLY A 127 -3.71 -1.99 2.30
C GLY A 127 -4.40 -3.34 2.17
N THR A 128 -3.68 -4.42 2.45
CA THR A 128 -4.24 -5.78 2.48
C THR A 128 -5.34 -5.91 3.55
N TRP A 129 -5.12 -5.36 4.74
CA TRP A 129 -6.12 -5.35 5.81
C TRP A 129 -7.35 -4.51 5.43
N PHE A 130 -7.19 -3.35 4.79
CA PHE A 130 -8.30 -2.52 4.30
C PHE A 130 -9.15 -3.27 3.28
N ALA A 131 -8.52 -3.97 2.35
CA ALA A 131 -9.23 -4.75 1.34
C ALA A 131 -10.15 -5.80 1.97
N LYS A 132 -9.65 -6.54 2.97
CA LYS A 132 -10.47 -7.49 3.73
C LYS A 132 -11.54 -6.78 4.56
N LYS A 133 -11.20 -5.66 5.21
CA LYS A 133 -12.13 -4.88 6.02
C LYS A 133 -13.33 -4.39 5.19
N ILE A 134 -13.10 -3.95 3.95
CA ILE A 134 -14.16 -3.50 3.05
C ILE A 134 -15.18 -4.61 2.79
N VAL A 135 -14.72 -5.82 2.42
CA VAL A 135 -15.64 -6.93 2.11
C VAL A 135 -16.34 -7.48 3.36
N THR A 136 -15.66 -7.45 4.51
CA THR A 136 -16.24 -7.92 5.78
C THR A 136 -17.32 -6.97 6.30
N ASP A 137 -17.17 -5.67 6.08
CA ASP A 137 -18.09 -4.67 6.63
C ASP A 137 -19.22 -4.27 5.67
N TYR A 138 -19.07 -4.47 4.36
CA TYR A 138 -20.14 -4.16 3.41
C TYR A 138 -21.40 -4.99 3.70
N GLY A 139 -22.54 -4.31 3.88
CA GLY A 139 -23.80 -4.93 4.31
C GLY A 139 -23.97 -5.07 5.83
N HIS A 140 -22.95 -4.73 6.62
CA HIS A 140 -22.96 -4.82 8.09
C HIS A 140 -22.69 -3.46 8.77
N ASP A 141 -21.74 -2.67 8.25
CA ASP A 141 -21.47 -1.31 8.68
C ASP A 141 -22.26 -0.32 7.80
N ALA A 142 -23.21 0.40 8.40
CA ALA A 142 -24.10 1.29 7.67
C ALA A 142 -23.37 2.44 6.95
N PRO A 143 -22.38 3.14 7.57
CA PRO A 143 -21.58 4.15 6.87
C PRO A 143 -20.82 3.61 5.65
N LEU A 144 -20.10 2.48 5.79
CA LEU A 144 -19.37 1.88 4.67
C LEU A 144 -20.32 1.41 3.56
N THR A 145 -21.43 0.80 3.93
CA THR A 145 -22.45 0.36 2.98
C THR A 145 -22.98 1.55 2.17
N ALA A 146 -23.30 2.67 2.83
CA ALA A 146 -23.73 3.88 2.15
C ALA A 146 -22.66 4.46 1.22
N ILE A 147 -21.37 4.37 1.59
CA ILE A 147 -20.24 4.73 0.70
C ILE A 147 -20.23 3.85 -0.53
N LEU A 148 -20.22 2.52 -0.38
CA LEU A 148 -20.16 1.58 -1.49
C LEU A 148 -21.44 1.52 -2.33
N ASP A 149 -22.57 1.97 -1.83
CA ASP A 149 -23.81 2.11 -2.60
C ASP A 149 -23.82 3.37 -3.48
N ASN A 150 -22.99 4.37 -3.16
CA ASN A 150 -22.92 5.65 -3.88
C ASN A 150 -21.63 5.84 -4.68
N MET A 151 -20.55 5.17 -4.28
CA MET A 151 -19.21 5.36 -4.82
C MET A 151 -18.49 4.04 -5.06
N ASP A 152 -17.53 4.03 -5.98
CA ASP A 152 -16.57 2.94 -6.15
C ASP A 152 -15.31 3.25 -5.33
N ILE A 153 -14.66 2.23 -4.75
CA ILE A 153 -13.34 2.34 -4.13
C ILE A 153 -12.32 1.61 -5.00
N PHE A 154 -11.22 2.27 -5.32
CA PHE A 154 -10.08 1.72 -6.03
C PHE A 154 -8.88 1.66 -5.09
N LEU A 155 -8.35 0.47 -4.86
CA LEU A 155 -7.24 0.22 -3.95
C LEU A 155 -6.07 -0.42 -4.68
N GLU A 156 -4.96 0.30 -4.80
CA GLU A 156 -3.69 -0.21 -5.30
C GLU A 156 -2.77 -0.55 -4.12
N ILE A 157 -2.65 -1.84 -3.79
CA ILE A 157 -1.91 -2.27 -2.58
C ILE A 157 -0.39 -2.15 -2.77
N VAL A 158 0.13 -2.42 -3.96
CA VAL A 158 1.57 -2.41 -4.25
C VAL A 158 1.85 -1.52 -5.46
N THR A 159 1.92 -0.20 -5.24
CA THR A 159 2.17 0.78 -6.31
C THR A 159 3.58 0.67 -6.92
N ASN A 160 4.58 0.20 -6.17
CA ASN A 160 5.95 0.01 -6.64
C ASN A 160 6.39 -1.46 -6.49
N PRO A 161 5.89 -2.38 -7.35
CA PRO A 161 6.12 -3.81 -7.16
C PRO A 161 7.58 -4.21 -7.35
N ASP A 162 8.32 -3.53 -8.24
CA ASP A 162 9.74 -3.82 -8.48
C ASP A 162 10.60 -3.44 -7.29
N GLY A 163 10.41 -2.22 -6.78
CA GLY A 163 11.07 -1.78 -5.55
C GLY A 163 10.68 -2.67 -4.37
N TYR A 164 9.41 -3.07 -4.26
CA TYR A 164 8.92 -3.90 -3.16
C TYR A 164 9.59 -5.27 -3.16
N ASN A 165 9.61 -5.95 -4.31
CA ASN A 165 10.32 -7.22 -4.48
C ASN A 165 11.83 -7.07 -4.17
N TYR A 166 12.47 -5.99 -4.63
CA TYR A 166 13.87 -5.72 -4.31
C TYR A 166 14.10 -5.49 -2.81
N SER A 167 13.13 -4.91 -2.10
CA SER A 167 13.21 -4.72 -0.65
C SER A 167 13.12 -6.02 0.15
N HIS A 168 12.47 -7.04 -0.39
CA HIS A 168 12.42 -8.38 0.21
C HIS A 168 13.68 -9.20 -0.11
N LYS A 169 14.22 -9.08 -1.33
CA LYS A 169 15.29 -9.96 -1.83
C LYS A 169 16.70 -9.43 -1.69
N THR A 170 16.88 -8.10 -1.64
CA THR A 170 18.22 -7.51 -1.81
C THR A 170 18.50 -6.36 -0.86
N ASN A 171 17.62 -5.35 -0.78
CA ASN A 171 17.86 -4.19 0.08
C ASN A 171 16.57 -3.71 0.73
N ARG A 172 16.37 -4.10 1.99
CA ARG A 172 15.21 -3.73 2.81
C ARG A 172 14.92 -2.23 2.88
N MET A 173 15.93 -1.38 2.69
CA MET A 173 15.81 0.08 2.73
C MET A 173 15.62 0.73 1.35
N TRP A 174 15.43 -0.07 0.30
CA TRP A 174 15.16 0.45 -1.05
C TRP A 174 13.82 1.19 -1.09
N ARG A 175 13.82 2.39 -1.68
CA ARG A 175 12.68 3.30 -1.75
C ARG A 175 12.10 3.45 -3.16
N LYS A 176 12.99 3.56 -4.15
CA LYS A 176 12.71 4.03 -5.51
C LYS A 176 12.16 2.92 -6.42
N THR A 177 11.86 3.24 -7.68
CA THR A 177 11.68 2.23 -8.75
C THR A 177 12.98 1.44 -8.99
N ARG A 178 12.95 0.50 -9.94
CA ARG A 178 14.12 -0.27 -10.38
C ARG A 178 14.59 0.03 -11.80
N LYS A 179 14.01 1.03 -12.45
CA LYS A 179 14.40 1.46 -13.79
C LYS A 179 15.84 2.02 -13.80
N PRO A 180 16.75 1.48 -14.63
CA PRO A 180 18.09 2.03 -14.80
C PRO A 180 18.07 3.45 -15.35
N ASN A 181 19.01 4.28 -14.91
CA ASN A 181 19.18 5.64 -15.39
C ASN A 181 20.35 5.70 -16.39
N PRO A 182 20.12 5.90 -17.70
CA PRO A 182 21.19 5.94 -18.69
C PRO A 182 22.27 6.98 -18.34
N GLY A 183 23.54 6.57 -18.39
CA GLY A 183 24.68 7.42 -18.01
C GLY A 183 24.94 7.53 -16.50
N SER A 184 24.22 6.78 -15.67
CA SER A 184 24.48 6.65 -14.23
C SER A 184 24.60 5.19 -13.83
N SER A 185 25.36 4.90 -12.76
CA SER A 185 25.40 3.59 -12.12
C SER A 185 24.25 3.36 -11.13
N CYS A 186 23.40 4.37 -10.91
CA CYS A 186 22.33 4.33 -9.91
C CYS A 186 20.98 4.10 -10.58
N ASP A 187 20.26 3.10 -10.09
CA ASP A 187 18.91 2.80 -10.56
C ASP A 187 17.84 3.61 -9.79
N GLY A 188 16.69 3.72 -10.44
CA GLY A 188 15.43 4.09 -9.81
C GLY A 188 15.20 5.58 -9.72
N THR A 189 13.91 5.92 -9.73
CA THR A 189 13.35 7.25 -9.52
C THR A 189 12.46 7.22 -8.28
N ASP A 190 12.43 8.31 -7.51
CA ASP A 190 11.44 8.50 -6.46
C ASP A 190 10.07 8.76 -7.11
N LEU A 191 9.18 7.77 -7.02
CA LEU A 191 7.83 7.86 -7.61
C LEU A 191 7.04 9.05 -7.05
N ASN A 192 7.24 9.43 -5.78
CA ASN A 192 6.60 10.59 -5.19
C ASN A 192 7.42 11.88 -5.39
N ARG A 193 8.25 11.94 -6.45
CA ARG A 193 8.84 13.17 -7.01
C ARG A 193 8.64 13.27 -8.53
N ASN A 194 7.95 12.29 -9.12
CA ASN A 194 7.84 12.11 -10.57
C ASN A 194 6.53 12.66 -11.17
N TRP A 195 5.70 13.36 -10.39
CA TRP A 195 4.42 13.88 -10.85
C TRP A 195 4.55 15.31 -11.40
N ASP A 196 3.70 15.68 -12.37
CA ASP A 196 3.70 17.03 -12.96
C ASP A 196 2.99 18.06 -12.05
N ALA A 197 3.54 18.29 -10.87
CA ALA A 197 3.11 19.29 -9.90
C ALA A 197 4.32 19.96 -9.27
N GLY A 198 4.75 21.08 -9.85
CA GLY A 198 6.00 21.73 -9.48
C GLY A 198 7.24 20.86 -9.79
N PHE A 199 7.14 19.93 -10.74
CA PHE A 199 8.24 19.04 -11.12
C PHE A 199 9.54 19.81 -11.36
N GLY A 200 10.65 19.32 -10.83
CA GLY A 200 11.96 19.95 -11.03
C GLY A 200 12.26 21.15 -10.14
N THR A 201 11.28 21.66 -9.40
CA THR A 201 11.50 22.74 -8.40
C THR A 201 12.10 22.20 -7.11
N ALA A 202 12.42 23.09 -6.16
CA ALA A 202 12.99 22.71 -4.86
C ALA A 202 12.12 21.68 -4.10
N GLY A 203 12.75 20.75 -3.41
CA GLY A 203 12.09 19.62 -2.74
C GLY A 203 12.26 18.26 -3.44
N SER A 204 13.04 18.22 -4.52
CA SER A 204 13.47 17.01 -5.23
C SER A 204 14.91 17.15 -5.73
N SER A 205 15.57 16.03 -6.01
CA SER A 205 16.95 15.99 -6.49
C SER A 205 17.03 15.71 -8.00
N GLY A 206 17.98 16.37 -8.66
CA GLY A 206 18.36 16.06 -10.05
C GLY A 206 19.44 14.98 -10.18
N ASN A 207 20.02 14.52 -9.07
CA ASN A 207 21.07 13.49 -9.07
C ASN A 207 20.44 12.08 -9.08
N PRO A 208 20.71 11.23 -10.10
CA PRO A 208 20.16 9.86 -10.17
C PRO A 208 20.44 8.97 -8.96
N CYS A 209 21.52 9.24 -8.22
CA CYS A 209 21.89 8.47 -7.04
C CYS A 209 21.16 8.90 -5.75
N ASP A 210 20.45 10.03 -5.78
CA ASP A 210 19.71 10.53 -4.63
C ASP A 210 18.45 9.69 -4.37
N GLN A 211 18.06 9.58 -3.10
CA GLN A 211 16.81 8.92 -2.69
C GLN A 211 15.57 9.69 -3.14
N THR A 212 15.73 11.00 -3.40
CA THR A 212 14.68 11.91 -3.86
C THR A 212 14.85 12.29 -5.34
N TYR A 213 15.57 11.46 -6.11
CA TYR A 213 15.75 11.68 -7.54
C TYR A 213 14.40 11.73 -8.26
N ARG A 214 14.10 12.85 -8.92
CA ARG A 214 12.81 13.08 -9.58
C ARG A 214 12.62 12.36 -10.92
N GLY A 215 13.68 11.77 -11.47
CA GLY A 215 13.66 11.24 -12.83
C GLY A 215 14.00 12.28 -13.89
N PRO A 216 14.16 11.87 -15.16
CA PRO A 216 14.55 12.76 -16.25
C PRO A 216 13.45 13.74 -16.69
N LYS A 217 12.18 13.42 -16.45
CA LYS A 217 11.00 14.26 -16.73
C LYS A 217 9.82 13.78 -15.88
N ALA A 218 8.80 14.63 -15.73
CA ALA A 218 7.55 14.22 -15.09
C ALA A 218 6.94 13.02 -15.84
N HIS A 219 6.35 12.10 -15.08
CA HIS A 219 5.72 10.87 -15.55
C HIS A 219 6.66 9.98 -16.37
N SER A 220 7.95 9.96 -16.03
CA SER A 220 8.94 9.08 -16.67
C SER A 220 8.79 7.62 -16.25
N GLU A 221 8.21 7.35 -15.09
CA GLU A 221 8.05 6.01 -14.53
C GLU A 221 6.71 5.40 -14.95
N SER A 222 6.71 4.12 -15.36
CA SER A 222 5.50 3.47 -15.87
C SER A 222 4.45 3.32 -14.79
N GLU A 223 4.87 3.18 -13.53
CA GLU A 223 4.01 3.11 -12.35
C GLU A 223 3.21 4.42 -12.17
N VAL A 224 3.89 5.58 -12.16
CA VAL A 224 3.22 6.90 -12.10
C VAL A 224 2.34 7.12 -13.32
N LYS A 225 2.85 6.79 -14.51
CA LYS A 225 2.10 6.98 -15.76
C LYS A 225 0.80 6.16 -15.79
N SER A 226 0.82 4.95 -15.28
CA SER A 226 -0.37 4.08 -15.24
C SER A 226 -1.47 4.65 -14.34
N ILE A 227 -1.10 5.19 -13.18
CA ILE A 227 -2.08 5.87 -12.29
C ILE A 227 -2.60 7.13 -12.97
N MET A 228 -1.74 7.93 -13.60
CA MET A 228 -2.14 9.14 -14.31
C MET A 228 -3.15 8.82 -15.43
N ASP A 229 -2.87 7.81 -16.25
CA ASP A 229 -3.74 7.38 -17.35
C ASP A 229 -5.06 6.82 -16.79
N PHE A 230 -5.03 6.06 -15.69
CA PHE A 230 -6.23 5.59 -14.98
C PHE A 230 -7.09 6.76 -14.47
N VAL A 231 -6.51 7.70 -13.73
CA VAL A 231 -7.22 8.86 -13.16
C VAL A 231 -7.88 9.69 -14.26
N LYS A 232 -7.14 9.97 -15.35
CA LYS A 232 -7.64 10.75 -16.49
C LYS A 232 -8.75 10.00 -17.26
N SER A 233 -8.59 8.70 -17.47
CA SER A 233 -9.58 7.89 -18.19
C SER A 233 -10.85 7.67 -17.37
N HIS A 234 -10.74 7.51 -16.05
CA HIS A 234 -11.88 7.39 -15.15
C HIS A 234 -12.67 8.71 -15.07
N GLY A 235 -11.99 9.84 -14.92
CA GLY A 235 -12.59 11.19 -15.00
C GLY A 235 -13.56 11.57 -13.87
N ASN A 236 -14.00 10.63 -13.03
CA ASN A 236 -14.96 10.88 -11.94
C ASN A 236 -14.44 10.48 -10.54
N LEU A 237 -13.12 10.56 -10.32
CA LEU A 237 -12.55 10.38 -8.98
C LEU A 237 -12.76 11.64 -8.14
N LYS A 238 -13.21 11.46 -6.90
CA LYS A 238 -13.58 12.54 -5.97
C LYS A 238 -12.60 12.68 -4.80
N ALA A 239 -11.90 11.59 -4.46
CA ALA A 239 -10.83 11.57 -3.47
C ALA A 239 -9.64 10.77 -3.99
N PHE A 240 -8.43 11.19 -3.59
CA PHE A 240 -7.16 10.54 -3.90
C PHE A 240 -6.32 10.47 -2.62
N ILE A 241 -6.00 9.27 -2.15
CA ILE A 241 -5.36 9.04 -0.86
C ILE A 241 -4.08 8.22 -1.07
N ASP A 242 -2.93 8.87 -0.88
CA ASP A 242 -1.60 8.23 -1.01
C ASP A 242 -1.03 7.92 0.38
N ILE A 243 -0.86 6.64 0.71
CA ILE A 243 -0.51 6.19 2.06
C ILE A 243 0.97 5.81 2.12
N HIS A 244 1.69 6.55 2.97
CA HIS A 244 3.10 6.39 3.30
C HIS A 244 3.34 5.98 4.77
N SER A 245 4.60 5.73 5.08
CA SER A 245 5.12 5.75 6.45
C SER A 245 6.54 6.32 6.44
N TYR A 246 7.07 6.86 7.52
CA TYR A 246 6.50 7.02 8.86
C TYR A 246 6.54 8.50 9.22
N SER A 247 5.70 8.91 10.17
CA SER A 247 5.81 10.18 10.92
C SER A 247 4.54 10.51 11.70
N GLN A 248 3.46 9.73 11.55
CA GLN A 248 2.13 10.03 12.10
C GLN A 248 1.61 11.39 11.62
N ARG A 249 1.34 11.51 10.32
CA ARG A 249 0.83 12.74 9.69
C ARG A 249 -0.34 12.45 8.76
N LEU A 250 -1.29 13.38 8.70
CA LEU A 250 -2.33 13.43 7.66
C LEU A 250 -2.22 14.78 6.97
N MET A 251 -1.78 14.79 5.73
CA MET A 251 -1.44 16.01 5.01
C MET A 251 -2.27 16.17 3.76
N TYR A 252 -2.44 17.41 3.32
CA TYR A 252 -3.12 17.77 2.09
C TYR A 252 -2.25 18.76 1.29
N PRO A 253 -2.60 19.10 0.04
CA PRO A 253 -1.82 20.03 -0.78
C PRO A 253 -1.66 21.44 -0.17
N TYR A 254 -0.62 22.19 -0.49
CA TYR A 254 0.46 21.83 -1.41
C TYR A 254 1.75 21.41 -0.67
N GLY A 255 2.59 20.65 -1.36
CA GLY A 255 3.99 20.37 -0.99
C GLY A 255 5.00 21.24 -1.75
N TYR A 256 4.77 21.55 -3.03
CA TYR A 256 5.76 22.24 -3.87
C TYR A 256 5.82 23.76 -3.64
N THR A 257 4.75 24.34 -3.07
CA THR A 257 4.57 25.78 -2.84
C THR A 257 4.01 26.09 -1.45
N ALA A 258 4.30 27.29 -0.95
CA ALA A 258 3.70 27.85 0.27
C ALA A 258 2.33 28.50 0.03
N THR A 259 1.91 28.62 -1.23
CA THR A 259 0.56 29.08 -1.57
C THR A 259 -0.47 28.12 -0.99
N THR A 260 -1.48 28.67 -0.31
CA THR A 260 -2.59 27.90 0.24
C THR A 260 -3.47 27.35 -0.89
N CYS A 261 -3.93 26.11 -0.79
CA CYS A 261 -4.92 25.57 -1.70
C CYS A 261 -6.29 26.25 -1.50
N ASN A 262 -7.11 26.31 -2.56
CA ASN A 262 -8.38 27.03 -2.54
C ASN A 262 -9.34 26.46 -1.48
N ASP A 263 -9.30 25.14 -1.28
CA ASP A 263 -10.15 24.42 -0.34
C ASP A 263 -9.52 24.22 1.04
N GLN A 264 -8.43 24.95 1.37
CA GLN A 264 -7.64 24.71 2.58
C GLN A 264 -8.47 24.57 3.86
N ARG A 265 -9.47 25.45 4.06
CA ARG A 265 -10.30 25.42 5.28
C ARG A 265 -11.02 24.08 5.43
N GLU A 266 -11.69 23.63 4.38
CA GLU A 266 -12.43 22.37 4.39
C GLU A 266 -11.47 21.17 4.52
N LEU A 267 -10.36 21.18 3.78
CA LEU A 267 -9.39 20.10 3.85
C LEU A 267 -8.75 19.99 5.24
N HIS A 268 -8.49 21.12 5.88
CA HIS A 268 -7.94 21.18 7.23
C HIS A 268 -8.94 20.70 8.29
N ASP A 269 -10.20 21.14 8.20
CA ASP A 269 -11.27 20.72 9.10
C ASP A 269 -11.56 19.22 9.00
N LEU A 270 -11.57 18.68 7.78
CA LEU A 270 -11.72 17.24 7.56
C LEU A 270 -10.51 16.45 8.06
N ALA A 271 -9.28 16.94 7.83
CA ALA A 271 -8.07 16.29 8.38
C ALA A 271 -8.11 16.23 9.91
N ARG A 272 -8.55 17.31 10.56
CA ARG A 272 -8.76 17.36 12.01
C ARG A 272 -9.81 16.33 12.45
N LYS A 273 -10.97 16.25 11.79
CA LYS A 273 -12.00 15.23 12.09
C LYS A 273 -11.43 13.82 11.98
N ALA A 274 -10.71 13.54 10.89
CA ALA A 274 -10.13 12.24 10.60
C ALA A 274 -9.09 11.82 11.67
N ILE A 275 -8.17 12.70 12.06
CA ILE A 275 -7.16 12.35 13.08
C ILE A 275 -7.76 12.26 14.50
N THR A 276 -8.83 13.00 14.81
CA THR A 276 -9.59 12.81 16.06
C THR A 276 -10.22 11.42 16.10
N GLY A 277 -10.80 10.96 14.99
CA GLY A 277 -11.33 9.60 14.85
C GLY A 277 -10.22 8.55 15.03
N LEU A 278 -9.08 8.72 14.36
CA LEU A 278 -7.92 7.83 14.49
C LEU A 278 -7.43 7.72 15.93
N ALA A 279 -7.23 8.86 16.60
CA ALA A 279 -6.71 8.91 17.96
C ALA A 279 -7.66 8.26 18.99
N SER A 280 -8.96 8.16 18.69
CA SER A 280 -9.94 7.58 19.62
C SER A 280 -9.72 6.10 19.93
N LEU A 281 -9.05 5.37 19.04
CA LEU A 281 -8.88 3.92 19.19
C LEU A 281 -7.69 3.53 20.08
N TYR A 282 -6.54 4.17 19.87
CA TYR A 282 -5.29 3.81 20.56
C TYR A 282 -4.53 5.02 21.15
N GLY A 283 -5.09 6.23 21.07
CA GLY A 283 -4.43 7.45 21.54
C GLY A 283 -3.27 7.94 20.66
N THR A 284 -3.12 7.38 19.45
CA THR A 284 -2.02 7.74 18.55
C THR A 284 -2.16 9.17 18.04
N SER A 285 -1.15 9.98 18.30
CA SER A 285 -1.16 11.41 17.95
C SER A 285 -0.62 11.64 16.55
N PHE A 286 -1.47 12.14 15.65
CA PHE A 286 -1.10 12.56 14.31
C PHE A 286 -1.01 14.09 14.22
N ARG A 287 -0.06 14.62 13.43
CA ARG A 287 -0.07 16.02 12.99
C ARG A 287 -0.80 16.15 11.65
N TYR A 288 -1.37 17.31 11.36
CA TYR A 288 -2.07 17.55 10.10
C TYR A 288 -1.90 18.99 9.60
N GLY A 289 -2.06 19.18 8.29
CA GLY A 289 -1.86 20.46 7.61
C GLY A 289 -1.41 20.28 6.16
N SER A 290 -1.00 21.36 5.50
CA SER A 290 -0.41 21.24 4.17
C SER A 290 0.93 20.52 4.23
N VAL A 291 1.31 19.76 3.20
CA VAL A 291 2.62 19.08 3.15
C VAL A 291 3.76 20.07 3.40
N MET A 292 3.73 21.23 2.73
CA MET A 292 4.74 22.29 2.85
C MET A 292 4.99 22.75 4.29
N THR A 293 3.93 22.85 5.11
CA THR A 293 4.04 23.37 6.49
C THR A 293 4.14 22.28 7.54
N THR A 294 3.68 21.07 7.22
CA THR A 294 3.57 19.99 8.20
C THR A 294 4.83 19.16 8.23
N ILE A 295 5.43 18.87 7.07
CA ILE A 295 6.65 18.05 6.98
C ILE A 295 7.82 18.88 6.44
N TYR A 296 7.85 19.15 5.14
CA TYR A 296 8.87 19.93 4.44
C TYR A 296 8.41 20.19 3.00
N ARG A 297 9.12 21.07 2.28
CA ARG A 297 8.89 21.31 0.86
C ARG A 297 9.19 20.07 0.02
N ALA A 298 8.21 19.57 -0.72
CA ALA A 298 8.35 18.42 -1.61
C ALA A 298 7.72 18.72 -2.97
N SER A 299 8.49 18.57 -4.05
CA SER A 299 8.01 18.86 -5.41
C SER A 299 7.72 17.59 -6.19
N GLY A 300 6.73 17.64 -7.09
CA GLY A 300 6.34 16.51 -7.93
C GLY A 300 5.70 15.37 -7.15
N ILE A 301 4.91 15.67 -6.11
CA ILE A 301 4.19 14.67 -5.32
C ILE A 301 2.80 14.36 -5.90
N SER A 302 2.31 13.15 -5.66
CA SER A 302 1.04 12.61 -6.18
C SER A 302 -0.17 13.48 -5.84
N ILE A 303 -0.29 13.89 -4.57
CA ILE A 303 -1.49 14.59 -4.08
C ILE A 303 -1.58 16.05 -4.56
N ASP A 304 -0.45 16.69 -4.85
CA ASP A 304 -0.43 18.01 -5.47
C ASP A 304 -0.91 17.91 -6.93
N TRP A 305 -0.49 16.85 -7.63
CA TRP A 305 -0.93 16.58 -8.99
C TRP A 305 -2.43 16.23 -9.04
N SER A 306 -2.92 15.33 -8.18
CA SER A 306 -4.34 14.93 -8.18
C SER A 306 -5.26 16.10 -7.84
N TYR A 307 -4.85 16.97 -6.90
CA TYR A 307 -5.59 18.18 -6.59
C TYR A 307 -5.61 19.17 -7.77
N ASN A 308 -4.47 19.32 -8.47
CA ASN A 308 -4.41 20.11 -9.70
C ASN A 308 -5.28 19.54 -10.84
N GLN A 309 -5.59 18.23 -10.83
CA GLN A 309 -6.55 17.62 -11.75
C GLN A 309 -8.03 17.83 -11.33
N GLY A 310 -8.29 18.53 -10.23
CA GLY A 310 -9.64 18.79 -9.72
C GLY A 310 -10.16 17.75 -8.71
N ILE A 311 -9.31 16.80 -8.26
CA ILE A 311 -9.68 15.87 -7.18
C ILE A 311 -9.51 16.58 -5.84
N LYS A 312 -10.58 17.24 -5.40
CA LYS A 312 -10.58 18.10 -4.21
C LYS A 312 -10.03 17.40 -2.96
N TYR A 313 -10.53 16.21 -2.63
CA TYR A 313 -10.12 15.48 -1.43
C TYR A 313 -8.85 14.65 -1.68
N SER A 314 -7.75 15.36 -1.93
CA SER A 314 -6.43 14.77 -2.08
C SER A 314 -5.67 14.80 -0.75
N TYR A 315 -5.33 13.63 -0.21
CA TYR A 315 -4.65 13.49 1.08
C TYR A 315 -3.50 12.51 1.00
N THR A 316 -2.50 12.72 1.86
CA THR A 316 -1.44 11.75 2.09
C THR A 316 -1.30 11.43 3.57
N PHE A 317 -1.16 10.13 3.87
CA PHE A 317 -0.89 9.65 5.22
C PHE A 317 0.60 9.36 5.38
N GLU A 318 1.15 9.68 6.54
CA GLU A 318 2.38 9.08 7.05
C GLU A 318 1.99 8.27 8.28
N LEU A 319 1.94 6.94 8.17
CA LEU A 319 1.51 6.04 9.24
C LEU A 319 2.53 5.99 10.40
N ARG A 320 2.32 5.04 11.33
CA ARG A 320 3.24 4.79 12.43
C ARG A 320 4.65 4.45 11.94
N ASP A 321 5.67 4.71 12.74
CA ASP A 321 5.68 5.41 14.02
C ASP A 321 6.24 6.84 13.88
N THR A 322 6.88 7.38 14.92
CA THR A 322 7.56 8.68 14.89
C THR A 322 9.09 8.57 14.86
N GLY A 323 9.63 7.38 14.56
CA GLY A 323 11.06 7.16 14.31
C GLY A 323 11.78 6.20 15.26
N ARG A 324 11.08 5.55 16.22
CA ARG A 324 11.71 4.50 17.05
C ARG A 324 12.07 3.28 16.20
N TYR A 325 11.15 2.86 15.35
CA TYR A 325 11.33 1.79 14.38
C TYR A 325 11.37 2.34 12.95
N GLY A 326 10.64 3.42 12.68
CA GLY A 326 10.52 3.97 11.33
C GLY A 326 10.01 2.91 10.34
N PHE A 327 10.79 2.64 9.31
CA PHE A 327 10.40 1.69 8.25
C PHE A 327 10.43 0.21 8.66
N ILE A 328 11.00 -0.14 9.81
CA ILE A 328 11.07 -1.53 10.34
C ILE A 328 10.09 -1.73 11.51
N LEU A 329 8.90 -1.13 11.41
CA LEU A 329 7.86 -1.23 12.41
C LEU A 329 7.52 -2.72 12.70
N PRO A 330 7.50 -3.17 13.97
CA PRO A 330 7.25 -4.57 14.31
C PRO A 330 5.90 -5.08 13.79
N ALA A 331 5.84 -6.35 13.38
CA ALA A 331 4.65 -6.92 12.74
C ALA A 331 3.40 -6.91 13.64
N ASN A 332 3.58 -6.98 14.97
CA ASN A 332 2.48 -6.84 15.94
C ASN A 332 1.82 -5.44 15.96
N GLN A 333 2.41 -4.44 15.27
CA GLN A 333 1.83 -3.11 15.08
C GLN A 333 1.02 -2.99 13.78
N ILE A 334 1.01 -4.01 12.91
CA ILE A 334 0.28 -3.97 11.63
C ILE A 334 -1.21 -3.73 11.85
N ILE A 335 -1.87 -4.63 12.60
CA ILE A 335 -3.31 -4.52 12.84
C ILE A 335 -3.68 -3.24 13.61
N PRO A 336 -2.98 -2.84 14.70
CA PRO A 336 -3.23 -1.55 15.35
C PRO A 336 -3.13 -0.36 14.40
N THR A 337 -2.10 -0.32 13.54
CA THR A 337 -1.91 0.78 12.58
C THR A 337 -3.03 0.80 11.54
N ALA A 338 -3.40 -0.36 10.99
CA ALA A 338 -4.47 -0.46 10.01
C ALA A 338 -5.83 -0.05 10.61
N LYS A 339 -6.16 -0.54 11.81
CA LYS A 339 -7.46 -0.24 12.45
C LYS A 339 -7.65 1.25 12.73
N GLU A 340 -6.64 1.95 13.24
CA GLU A 340 -6.79 3.38 13.51
C GLU A 340 -6.78 4.22 12.22
N ALA A 341 -5.93 3.84 11.24
CA ALA A 341 -5.91 4.50 9.94
C ALA A 341 -7.25 4.35 9.21
N TRP A 342 -7.92 3.21 9.36
CA TRP A 342 -9.25 2.96 8.81
C TRP A 342 -10.30 3.95 9.32
N LEU A 343 -10.24 4.36 10.59
CA LEU A 343 -11.16 5.38 11.12
C LEU A 343 -10.97 6.74 10.45
N ALA A 344 -9.72 7.13 10.18
CA ALA A 344 -9.44 8.35 9.43
C ALA A 344 -9.87 8.24 7.96
N LEU A 345 -9.62 7.09 7.31
CA LEU A 345 -10.08 6.83 5.95
C LEU A 345 -11.60 6.91 5.86
N MET A 346 -12.33 6.26 6.76
CA MET A 346 -13.80 6.31 6.81
C MET A 346 -14.32 7.74 6.93
N ALA A 347 -13.71 8.58 7.77
CA ALA A 347 -14.10 9.98 7.90
C ALA A 347 -13.93 10.76 6.58
N ILE A 348 -12.85 10.51 5.83
CA ILE A 348 -12.60 11.13 4.52
C ILE A 348 -13.59 10.60 3.47
N MET A 349 -13.80 9.29 3.43
CA MET A 349 -14.69 8.65 2.46
C MET A 349 -16.16 9.06 2.67
N GLU A 350 -16.61 9.11 3.93
CA GLU A 350 -17.95 9.61 4.29
C GLU A 350 -18.14 11.07 3.88
N HIS A 351 -17.17 11.93 4.21
CA HIS A 351 -17.22 13.34 3.79
C HIS A 351 -17.24 13.48 2.27
N THR A 352 -16.46 12.68 1.55
CA THR A 352 -16.42 12.68 0.08
C THR A 352 -17.79 12.29 -0.51
N LYS A 353 -18.44 11.25 0.04
CA LYS A 353 -19.78 10.82 -0.37
C LYS A 353 -20.79 11.96 -0.25
N ASP A 354 -20.75 12.68 0.87
CA ASP A 354 -21.76 13.69 1.25
C ASP A 354 -21.56 15.05 0.57
N ASN A 355 -20.32 15.36 0.16
CA ASN A 355 -19.96 16.71 -0.31
C ASN A 355 -19.49 16.74 -1.78
N THR A 356 -19.70 15.66 -2.52
CA THR A 356 -19.51 15.65 -3.98
C THR A 356 -20.78 15.25 -4.69
N ASN A 357 -21.06 15.89 -5.83
CA ASN A 357 -22.12 15.50 -6.75
C ASN A 357 -21.55 14.75 -7.96
#